data_AF-A0A948AVV0-F1
#
_entry.id   AF-A0A948AVV0-F1
#
_cell.length_a   1.000
_cell.length_b   1.000
_cell.length_c   1.000
_cell.angle_alpha   90.00
_cell.angle_beta   90.00
_cell.angle_gamma   90.00
#
_symmetry.space_group_name_H-M   'P 1'
#
loop_
_entity.id
_entity.type
_entity.pdbx_description
1 polymer ?
#
loop_
_entity_poly.entity_id
_entity_poly.type
_entity_poly.pdbx_seq_one_letter_code
_entity_poly.pdbx_strand_id
1 'polypeptide(L)'
;MADDYQFDDVDSSAPLKEDTGSSAPARGDKGGDGYASELFSKQIKAKFRTFFIDLKESSNGKFIKVSEKSHGRKSTIMMDAEDVGPFIEALKEVQEQL
;
A
#
# COMPACT_ATOMS: atom_id res chain seq x y z
N MET A 1 -40.42 52.46 6.88
CA MET A 1 -39.28 51.66 7.34
C MET A 1 -39.85 50.35 7.86
N ALA A 2 -39.18 49.22 7.58
CA ALA A 2 -39.69 47.83 7.54
C ALA A 2 -40.31 47.51 6.17
N ASP A 3 -39.52 47.42 5.10
CA ASP A 3 -38.54 46.37 4.72
C ASP A 3 -39.24 45.22 3.97
N ASP A 4 -39.20 45.39 2.66
CA ASP A 4 -39.56 44.46 1.61
C ASP A 4 -38.34 43.54 1.40
N TYR A 5 -38.44 42.27 1.82
CA TYR A 5 -37.46 41.23 1.48
C TYR A 5 -38.19 40.09 0.78
N GLN A 6 -38.27 40.24 -0.53
CA GLN A 6 -38.51 39.20 -1.51
C GLN A 6 -37.44 38.10 -1.35
N PHE A 7 -37.85 36.85 -1.12
CA PHE A 7 -36.96 35.69 -1.23
C PHE A 7 -37.42 34.88 -2.44
N ASP A 8 -36.66 34.99 -3.52
CA ASP A 8 -36.88 34.31 -4.80
C ASP A 8 -36.86 32.78 -4.65
N ASP A 9 -37.62 32.15 -5.54
CA ASP A 9 -37.82 30.73 -5.75
C ASP A 9 -36.57 29.85 -5.53
N VAL A 10 -36.67 28.92 -4.56
CA VAL A 10 -35.72 27.80 -4.47
C VAL A 10 -36.14 26.73 -5.47
N ASP A 11 -35.48 26.71 -6.62
CA ASP A 11 -35.64 25.65 -7.61
C ASP A 11 -35.29 24.28 -7.00
N SER A 12 -36.26 23.38 -7.11
CA SER A 12 -36.18 22.01 -6.66
C SER A 12 -35.47 21.18 -7.72
N SER A 13 -34.15 21.07 -7.64
CA SER A 13 -33.40 20.11 -8.45
C SER A 13 -32.24 19.51 -7.65
N ALA A 14 -32.56 18.53 -6.80
CA ALA A 14 -31.58 17.61 -6.23
C ALA A 14 -31.27 16.49 -7.23
N PRO A 15 -30.03 16.30 -7.69
CA PRO A 15 -29.64 15.07 -8.37
C PRO A 15 -29.38 13.97 -7.34
N LEU A 16 -30.00 12.83 -7.59
CA LEU A 16 -29.88 11.58 -6.85
C LEU A 16 -28.42 11.11 -6.80
N LYS A 17 -28.03 10.57 -5.64
CA LYS A 17 -26.73 9.94 -5.38
C LYS A 17 -26.51 8.78 -6.36
N GLU A 18 -25.45 8.86 -7.16
CA GLU A 18 -24.97 7.71 -7.91
C GLU A 18 -24.12 6.82 -7.01
N ASP A 19 -24.73 5.72 -6.56
CA ASP A 19 -24.04 4.53 -6.07
C ASP A 19 -23.36 3.84 -7.26
N THR A 20 -22.11 4.19 -7.52
CA THR A 20 -21.23 3.34 -8.32
C THR A 20 -20.19 2.74 -7.40
N GLY A 21 -20.44 1.48 -7.04
CA GLY A 21 -19.46 0.60 -6.46
C GLY A 21 -18.21 0.55 -7.33
N SER A 22 -17.16 1.23 -6.89
CA SER A 22 -15.80 0.80 -7.12
C SER A 22 -15.23 0.42 -5.76
N SER A 23 -15.00 -0.88 -5.62
CA SER A 23 -14.20 -1.56 -4.61
C SER A 23 -13.39 -0.60 -3.75
N ALA A 24 -13.72 -0.53 -2.46
CA ALA A 24 -12.83 0.02 -1.46
C ALA A 24 -11.41 -0.48 -1.75
N PRO A 25 -10.38 0.40 -1.84
CA PRO A 25 -9.03 -0.10 -1.89
C PRO A 25 -8.86 -0.97 -0.66
N ALA A 26 -8.51 -2.23 -0.90
CA ALA A 26 -8.24 -3.21 0.14
C ALA A 26 -7.43 -2.52 1.23
N ARG A 27 -7.91 -2.62 2.48
CA ARG A 27 -7.30 -2.02 3.68
C ARG A 27 -5.79 -2.28 3.66
N GLY A 28 -5.06 -1.32 3.10
CA GLY A 28 -3.61 -1.34 3.00
C GLY A 28 -3.08 -1.09 4.40
N ASP A 29 -2.11 -1.90 4.77
CA ASP A 29 -1.24 -1.76 5.93
C ASP A 29 -0.76 -0.29 6.02
N LYS A 30 -1.51 0.57 6.72
CA LYS A 30 -1.23 1.99 6.91
C LYS A 30 -0.17 2.12 8.02
N GLY A 31 0.95 1.41 7.81
CA GLY A 31 2.21 1.56 8.55
C GLY A 31 3.13 2.39 7.65
N GLY A 32 3.43 3.60 8.11
CA GLY A 32 3.88 4.72 7.29
C GLY A 32 5.10 4.45 6.42
N ASP A 33 4.93 4.67 5.12
CA ASP A 33 6.00 4.94 4.16
C ASP A 33 5.58 6.14 3.30
N GLY A 34 5.04 7.21 3.91
CA GLY A 34 4.71 8.44 3.17
C GLY A 34 5.89 9.12 2.49
N TYR A 35 7.10 8.56 2.66
CA TYR A 35 8.38 9.02 2.14
C TYR A 35 8.88 8.22 0.92
N ALA A 36 8.19 7.14 0.51
CA ALA A 36 8.63 6.31 -0.60
C ALA A 36 7.46 5.81 -1.47
N SER A 37 7.63 5.91 -2.78
CA SER A 37 6.68 5.37 -3.76
C SER A 37 6.88 3.87 -3.94
N GLU A 38 5.78 3.12 -4.03
CA GLU A 38 5.83 1.69 -4.33
C GLU A 38 5.95 1.49 -5.84
N LEU A 39 7.02 0.82 -6.27
CA LEU A 39 7.26 0.52 -7.69
C LEU A 39 6.74 -0.87 -8.07
N PHE A 40 6.88 -1.84 -7.16
CA PHE A 40 6.45 -3.21 -7.38
C PHE A 40 6.22 -3.91 -6.04
N SER A 41 5.22 -4.79 -5.98
CA SER A 41 4.98 -5.64 -4.82
C SER A 41 4.68 -7.07 -5.23
N LYS A 42 5.21 -8.02 -4.47
CA LYS A 42 4.92 -9.45 -4.60
C LYS A 42 4.54 -10.03 -3.25
N GLN A 43 3.45 -10.81 -3.26
CA GLN A 43 3.00 -11.56 -2.10
C GLN A 43 3.23 -13.06 -2.30
N ILE A 44 3.77 -13.74 -1.28
CA ILE A 44 3.90 -15.20 -1.23
C ILE A 44 3.08 -15.69 -0.04
N LYS A 45 2.03 -16.47 -0.31
CA LYS A 45 1.19 -17.10 0.72
C LYS A 45 1.71 -18.50 1.02
N ALA A 46 2.12 -18.73 2.26
CA ALA A 46 2.42 -20.05 2.79
C ALA A 46 1.33 -20.47 3.80
N LYS A 47 1.39 -21.70 4.30
CA LYS A 47 0.33 -22.28 5.15
C LYS A 47 0.00 -21.43 6.39
N PHE A 48 1.00 -20.95 7.10
CA PHE A 48 0.83 -20.23 8.38
C PHE A 48 1.43 -18.82 8.37
N ARG A 49 1.92 -18.37 7.21
CA ARG A 49 2.60 -17.08 7.07
C ARG A 49 2.43 -16.52 5.67
N THR A 50 2.50 -15.20 5.58
CA THR A 50 2.51 -14.47 4.32
C THR A 50 3.77 -13.62 4.25
N PHE A 51 4.50 -13.72 3.15
CA PHE A 51 5.62 -12.84 2.84
C PHE A 51 5.17 -11.75 1.87
N PHE A 52 5.65 -10.55 2.08
CA PHE A 52 5.50 -9.39 1.21
C PHE A 52 6.89 -8.91 0.82
N ILE A 53 7.11 -8.71 -0.47
CA ILE A 53 8.37 -8.24 -1.04
C ILE A 53 8.03 -7.00 -1.86
N ASP A 54 8.39 -5.83 -1.34
CA ASP A 54 8.06 -4.54 -1.94
C ASP A 54 9.33 -3.86 -2.43
N LEU A 55 9.38 -3.50 -3.72
CA LEU A 55 10.38 -2.58 -4.26
C LEU A 55 9.82 -1.16 -4.18
N LYS A 56 10.55 -0.29 -3.50
CA LYS A 56 10.17 1.11 -3.27
C LYS A 56 11.28 2.06 -3.70
N GLU A 57 10.90 3.31 -3.97
CA GLU A 57 11.81 4.39 -4.32
C GLU A 57 11.54 5.61 -3.44
N SER A 58 12.60 6.09 -2.80
CA SER A 58 12.64 7.30 -1.97
C SER A 58 13.58 8.34 -2.56
N SER A 59 13.74 9.50 -1.90
CA SER A 59 14.76 10.49 -2.26
C SER A 59 16.19 9.95 -2.23
N ASN A 60 16.43 8.88 -1.46
CA ASN A 60 17.76 8.27 -1.29
C ASN A 60 18.00 7.11 -2.27
N GLY A 61 17.08 6.88 -3.22
CA GLY A 61 17.15 5.79 -4.17
C GLY A 61 16.18 4.65 -3.85
N LYS A 62 16.46 3.49 -4.46
CA LYS A 62 15.60 2.31 -4.43
C LYS A 62 16.01 1.36 -3.33
N PHE A 63 15.03 0.74 -2.69
CA PHE A 63 15.23 -0.25 -1.64
C PHE A 63 14.16 -1.34 -1.71
N ILE A 64 14.47 -2.50 -1.16
CA ILE A 64 13.53 -3.61 -0.99
C ILE A 64 13.10 -3.67 0.47
N LYS A 65 11.79 -3.82 0.70
CA LYS A 65 11.21 -4.16 2.00
C LYS A 65 10.65 -5.58 1.95
N VAL A 66 11.17 -6.45 2.80
CA VAL A 66 10.66 -7.83 2.96
C VAL A 66 9.97 -7.94 4.31
N SER A 67 8.69 -8.30 4.30
CA SER A 67 7.90 -8.50 5.53
C SER A 67 7.34 -9.91 5.63
N GLU A 68 7.51 -10.56 6.77
CA GLU A 68 6.79 -11.77 7.15
C GLU A 68 5.64 -11.41 8.10
N LYS A 69 4.43 -11.87 7.79
CA LYS A 69 3.27 -11.80 8.70
C LYS A 69 2.85 -13.21 9.10
N SER A 70 2.89 -13.49 10.41
CA SER A 70 2.57 -14.80 11.00
C SER A 70 1.88 -14.62 12.35
N HIS A 71 0.72 -15.28 12.56
CA HIS A 71 -0.01 -15.29 13.84
C HIS A 71 -0.17 -13.91 14.52
N GLY A 72 -0.48 -12.88 13.73
CA GLY A 72 -0.65 -11.51 14.22
C GLY A 72 0.66 -10.74 14.48
N ARG A 73 1.82 -11.37 14.34
CA ARG A 73 3.14 -10.72 14.38
C ARG A 73 3.61 -10.38 12.96
N LYS A 74 4.32 -9.25 12.84
CA LYS A 74 4.98 -8.81 11.60
C LYS A 74 6.47 -8.63 11.89
N SER A 75 7.31 -9.26 11.08
CA SER A 75 8.76 -9.02 11.04
C SER A 75 9.10 -8.37 9.70
N THR A 76 9.94 -7.36 9.69
CA THR A 76 10.29 -6.62 8.47
C THR A 76 11.78 -6.33 8.45
N ILE A 77 12.39 -6.56 7.30
CA ILE A 77 13.74 -6.10 6.97
C ILE A 77 13.67 -5.19 5.75
N MET A 78 14.60 -4.26 5.67
CA MET A 78 14.81 -3.39 4.52
C MET A 78 16.28 -3.46 4.11
N MET A 79 16.53 -3.37 2.82
CA MET A 79 17.89 -3.36 2.25
C MET A 79 17.91 -2.46 1.02
N ASP A 80 19.04 -1.82 0.78
CA ASP A 80 19.22 -0.99 -0.40
C ASP A 80 19.26 -1.86 -1.66
N ALA A 81 18.91 -1.28 -2.82
CA ALA A 81 18.82 -2.04 -4.07
C ALA A 81 20.15 -2.70 -4.47
N GLU A 82 21.28 -2.15 -4.04
CA GLU A 82 22.62 -2.71 -4.31
C GLU A 82 22.90 -4.04 -3.57
N ASP A 83 22.30 -4.25 -2.40
CA ASP A 83 22.48 -5.47 -1.61
C ASP A 83 21.66 -6.66 -2.12
N VAL A 84 20.68 -6.40 -2.99
CA VAL A 84 19.71 -7.42 -3.45
C VAL A 84 20.38 -8.51 -4.28
N GLY A 85 21.39 -8.16 -5.09
CA GLY A 85 22.13 -9.12 -5.91
C GLY A 85 22.81 -10.19 -5.05
N PRO A 86 23.74 -9.80 -4.14
CA PRO A 86 24.36 -10.72 -3.19
C PRO A 86 23.34 -11.49 -2.34
N PHE A 87 22.25 -10.85 -1.92
CA PHE A 87 21.19 -11.52 -1.15
C PHE A 87 20.51 -12.65 -1.94
N ILE A 88 20.23 -12.44 -3.24
CA ILE A 88 19.67 -13.47 -4.13
C ILE A 88 20.67 -14.62 -4.33
N GLU A 89 21.95 -14.32 -4.52
CA GLU A 89 23.00 -15.33 -4.65
C GLU A 89 23.07 -16.23 -3.41
N ALA A 90 23.09 -15.62 -2.22
CA ALA A 90 23.08 -16.36 -0.96
C ALA A 90 21.82 -17.24 -0.80
N LEU A 91 20.63 -16.74 -1.19
CA LEU A 91 19.40 -17.55 -1.14
C LEU A 91 19.44 -18.74 -2.11
N LYS A 92 20.07 -18.59 -3.29
CA LYS A 92 20.25 -19.69 -4.25
C LYS A 92 21.21 -20.74 -3.72
N GLU A 93 22.33 -20.34 -3.13
CA GLU A 93 23.28 -21.27 -2.50
C GLU A 93 22.60 -22.08 -1.37
N VAL A 94 21.80 -21.42 -0.53
CA VAL A 94 21.01 -22.11 0.51
C VAL A 94 19.98 -23.06 -0.10
N GLN A 95 19.34 -22.67 -1.21
CA GLN A 95 18.35 -23.52 -1.90
C GLN A 95 18.95 -24.84 -2.40
N GLU A 96 20.20 -24.83 -2.86
CA GLU A 96 20.89 -26.06 -3.32
C GLU A 96 21.14 -27.08 -2.20
N GLN A 97 20.99 -26.68 -0.93
CA GLN A 97 21.18 -27.53 0.24
C GLN A 97 19.87 -28.10 0.82
N LEU A 98 18.71 -27.75 0.23
CA LEU A 98 17.39 -28.23 0.66
C LEU A 98 16.96 -29.48 -0.10
#